data_AF-A0A2H1A5J4-F1
#
_entry.id   AF-A0A2H1A5J4-F1
#
_cell.length_a   1.000
_cell.length_b   1.000
_cell.length_c   1.000
_cell.angle_alpha   90.00
_cell.angle_beta   90.00
_cell.angle_gamma   90.00
#
_symmetry.space_group_name_H-M   'P 1'
#
loop_
_entity.id
_entity.type
_entity.pdbx_description
1 polymer ?
#
loop_
_entity_poly.entity_id
_entity_poly.type
_entity_poly.pdbx_seq_one_letter_code
_entity_poly.pdbx_strand_id
1 'polypeptide(L)'
;MFAFTALRASARQVLPVSRSALFCKPVSSAFQMAPQRLFSTTPTVLKTNTSTRTKENVHDLETFLKLIGRDTIEHLDAFEGDLQKFLNTTSKQMKNMGIDTSQRRYLLRWKHKFVNDLEPLREHKRGKKKNGGERKAKAVKAKRRLQQMQEEREKWATQEKEAEDKGERDF
;
A
#
# COMPACT_ATOMS: atom_id res chain seq x y z
N MET A 1 -58.04 1.45 -18.05
CA MET A 1 -57.75 2.65 -18.87
C MET A 1 -56.29 3.01 -18.67
N PHE A 2 -55.45 2.75 -19.68
CA PHE A 2 -54.00 2.95 -19.63
C PHE A 2 -53.66 4.38 -20.04
N ALA A 3 -53.03 5.15 -19.16
CA ALA A 3 -52.48 6.46 -19.48
C ALA A 3 -50.96 6.35 -19.67
N PHE A 4 -50.53 6.35 -20.93
CA PHE A 4 -49.14 6.54 -21.33
C PHE A 4 -48.80 8.02 -21.21
N THR A 5 -47.92 8.40 -20.27
CA THR A 5 -47.33 9.75 -20.23
C THR A 5 -45.91 9.71 -20.77
N ALA A 6 -45.71 10.53 -21.80
CA ALA A 6 -44.57 10.55 -22.70
C ALA A 6 -43.25 11.03 -22.07
N LEU A 7 -42.18 10.44 -22.59
CA LEU A 7 -40.76 10.71 -22.35
C LEU A 7 -40.38 12.09 -22.93
N ARG A 8 -39.93 13.02 -22.09
CA ARG A 8 -39.40 14.32 -22.53
C ARG A 8 -37.88 14.20 -22.77
N ALA A 9 -37.48 14.06 -24.02
CA ALA A 9 -36.08 14.03 -24.44
C ALA A 9 -35.44 15.41 -24.28
N SER A 10 -34.43 15.51 -23.42
CA SER A 10 -33.60 16.71 -23.24
C SER A 10 -32.59 16.81 -24.39
N ALA A 11 -32.81 17.78 -25.28
CA ALA A 11 -31.90 18.12 -26.37
C ALA A 11 -30.52 18.56 -25.81
N ARG A 12 -29.46 17.88 -26.25
CA ARG A 12 -28.08 18.30 -26.02
C ARG A 12 -27.77 19.49 -26.95
N GLN A 13 -27.55 20.66 -26.37
CA GLN A 13 -27.05 21.82 -27.10
C GLN A 13 -25.59 21.54 -27.51
N VAL A 14 -25.31 21.64 -28.80
CA VAL A 14 -23.96 21.56 -29.38
C VAL A 14 -23.41 22.98 -29.39
N LEU A 15 -22.30 23.21 -28.69
CA LEU A 15 -21.63 24.52 -28.67
C LEU A 15 -20.83 24.76 -29.96
N PRO A 16 -20.79 26.00 -30.48
CA PRO A 16 -20.05 26.31 -31.70
C PRO A 16 -18.53 26.36 -31.46
N VAL A 17 -17.79 25.73 -32.37
CA VAL A 17 -16.33 25.78 -32.48
C VAL A 17 -15.91 27.21 -32.86
N SER A 18 -15.25 27.90 -31.94
CA SER A 18 -14.63 29.20 -32.18
C SER A 18 -13.26 29.00 -32.84
N ARG A 19 -13.09 29.56 -34.05
CA ARG A 19 -11.80 29.64 -34.76
C ARG A 19 -10.92 30.68 -34.05
N SER A 20 -9.82 30.22 -33.45
CA SER A 20 -8.78 31.07 -32.90
C SER A 20 -8.04 31.82 -34.02
N ALA A 21 -8.16 33.14 -34.06
CA ALA A 21 -7.30 34.01 -34.84
C ALA A 21 -5.88 34.02 -34.24
N LEU A 22 -4.88 33.70 -35.05
CA LEU A 22 -3.47 33.86 -34.71
C LEU A 22 -3.11 35.35 -34.79
N PHE A 23 -3.08 36.02 -33.63
CA PHE A 23 -2.37 37.29 -33.49
C PHE A 23 -0.96 37.00 -33.01
N CYS A 24 0.01 37.11 -33.92
CA CYS A 24 1.41 37.22 -33.55
C CYS A 24 1.63 38.57 -32.86
N LYS A 25 2.26 38.57 -31.68
CA LYS A 25 2.79 39.78 -31.04
C LYS A 25 4.30 39.82 -31.27
N PRO A 26 4.89 41.00 -31.53
CA PRO A 26 6.32 41.13 -31.76
C PRO A 26 7.11 40.86 -30.48
N VAL A 27 8.21 40.13 -30.63
CA VAL A 27 9.27 39.94 -29.62
C VAL A 27 9.95 41.29 -29.39
N SER A 28 9.68 41.89 -28.24
CA SER A 28 10.52 42.97 -27.71
C SER A 28 11.45 42.35 -26.66
N SER A 29 12.71 42.19 -27.04
CA SER A 29 13.80 41.73 -26.20
C SER A 29 14.14 42.79 -25.14
N ALA A 30 13.56 42.66 -23.96
CA ALA A 30 14.10 43.32 -22.77
C ALA A 30 15.03 42.32 -22.07
N PHE A 31 16.34 42.49 -22.26
CA PHE A 31 17.35 41.84 -21.42
C PHE A 31 17.25 42.45 -20.02
N GLN A 32 16.34 41.92 -19.21
CA GLN A 32 16.25 42.24 -17.80
C GLN A 32 17.26 41.34 -17.09
N MET A 33 18.45 41.87 -16.83
CA MET A 33 19.44 41.22 -15.96
C MET A 33 18.82 41.11 -14.56
N ALA A 34 18.32 39.92 -14.22
CA ALA A 34 17.90 39.62 -12.86
C ALA A 34 19.11 39.69 -11.93
N PRO A 35 19.00 40.29 -10.73
CA PRO A 35 20.09 40.28 -9.76
C PRO A 35 20.38 38.83 -9.38
N GLN A 36 21.64 38.42 -9.61
CA GLN A 36 22.16 37.11 -9.21
C GLN A 36 21.97 36.99 -7.70
N ARG A 37 21.01 36.18 -7.24
CA ARG A 37 20.86 35.91 -5.81
C ARG A 37 22.09 35.15 -5.36
N LEU A 38 22.93 35.80 -4.56
CA LEU A 38 24.06 35.15 -3.89
C LEU A 38 23.49 34.03 -3.03
N PHE A 39 23.74 32.78 -3.43
CA PHE A 39 23.35 31.61 -2.66
C PHE A 39 24.03 31.70 -1.29
N SER A 40 23.22 31.83 -0.23
CA SER A 40 23.70 31.77 1.14
C SER A 40 24.19 30.34 1.42
N THR A 41 25.50 30.14 1.45
CA THR A 41 26.11 28.88 1.87
C THR A 41 26.22 28.89 3.39
N THR A 42 25.10 28.74 4.10
CA THR A 42 25.18 28.35 5.50
C THR A 42 25.88 26.99 5.57
N PRO A 43 26.87 26.79 6.45
CA PRO A 43 27.49 25.48 6.61
C PRO A 43 26.40 24.50 7.06
N THR A 44 26.21 23.43 6.30
CA THR A 44 25.38 22.30 6.69
C THR A 44 25.99 21.70 7.96
N VAL A 45 25.53 22.18 9.11
CA VAL A 45 25.81 21.59 10.42
C VAL A 45 25.43 20.12 10.33
N LEU A 46 26.38 19.26 10.65
CA LEU A 46 26.36 17.79 10.61
C LEU A 46 24.95 17.24 10.86
N LYS A 47 24.24 16.93 9.78
CA LYS A 47 22.96 16.26 9.87
C LYS A 47 23.27 14.78 10.10
N THR A 48 23.37 14.38 11.37
CA THR A 48 23.42 12.96 11.73
C THR A 48 22.20 12.28 11.10
N ASN A 49 22.39 11.13 10.46
CA ASN A 49 21.31 10.45 9.77
C ASN A 49 20.29 9.89 10.78
N THR A 50 19.21 10.63 11.03
CA THR A 50 18.13 10.24 11.94
C THR A 50 17.27 9.08 11.38
N SER A 51 17.59 8.56 10.19
CA SER A 51 16.81 7.45 9.62
C SER A 51 17.09 6.16 10.39
N THR A 52 16.10 5.63 11.11
CA THR A 52 16.19 4.38 11.89
C THR A 52 16.40 3.11 11.05
N ARG A 53 16.68 3.27 9.76
CA ARG A 53 16.48 2.26 8.71
C ARG A 53 17.73 2.07 7.84
N THR A 54 18.79 2.81 8.13
CA THR A 54 20.10 2.71 7.49
C THR A 54 20.99 1.72 8.23
N LYS A 55 21.99 1.19 7.54
CA LYS A 55 22.95 0.21 8.09
C LYS A 55 23.69 0.72 9.31
N GLU A 56 24.00 2.01 9.33
CA GLU A 56 24.69 2.67 10.45
C GLU A 56 23.91 2.61 11.77
N ASN A 57 22.58 2.45 11.72
CA ASN A 57 21.71 2.47 12.89
C ASN A 57 21.20 1.07 13.29
N VAL A 58 21.41 0.05 12.47
CA VAL A 58 20.89 -1.31 12.71
C VAL A 58 22.05 -2.26 12.97
N HIS A 59 22.21 -2.61 14.25
CA HIS A 59 23.30 -3.48 14.73
C HIS A 59 22.81 -4.86 15.20
N ASP A 60 21.54 -4.99 15.54
CA ASP A 60 20.95 -6.25 16.04
C ASP A 60 20.23 -7.01 14.92
N LEU A 61 20.21 -8.35 15.01
CA LEU A 61 19.48 -9.17 14.06
C LEU A 61 17.96 -9.00 14.22
N GLU A 62 17.47 -8.92 15.45
CA GLU A 62 16.05 -8.79 15.73
C GLU A 62 15.47 -7.52 15.10
N THR A 63 16.16 -6.39 15.24
CA THR A 63 15.75 -5.10 14.64
C THR A 63 15.79 -5.17 13.12
N PHE A 64 16.83 -5.78 12.55
CA PHE A 64 16.93 -6.01 11.10
C PHE A 64 15.76 -6.84 10.56
N LEU A 65 15.44 -7.98 11.17
CA LEU A 65 14.36 -8.87 10.74
C LEU A 65 12.98 -8.20 10.87
N LYS A 66 12.76 -7.44 11.95
CA LYS A 66 11.53 -6.63 12.12
C LYS A 66 11.35 -5.60 10.99
N LEU A 67 12.42 -4.91 10.60
CA LEU A 67 12.35 -3.86 9.56
C LEU A 67 12.07 -4.39 8.15
N ILE A 68 12.61 -5.56 7.81
CA ILE A 68 12.38 -6.20 6.49
C ILE A 68 11.04 -6.95 6.43
N GLY A 69 10.42 -7.31 7.57
CA GLY A 69 9.10 -7.92 7.65
C GLY A 69 8.99 -9.34 7.06
N ARG A 70 7.83 -9.69 6.51
CA ARG A 70 7.49 -11.03 5.96
C ARG A 70 7.68 -12.20 6.94
N ASP A 71 7.29 -11.98 8.20
CA ASP A 71 7.34 -12.97 9.28
C ASP A 71 8.74 -13.59 9.44
N THR A 72 9.78 -12.80 9.16
CA THR A 72 11.17 -13.28 9.24
C THR A 72 11.70 -13.35 10.68
N ILE A 73 10.97 -12.79 11.64
CA ILE A 73 11.31 -12.81 13.06
C ILE A 73 11.32 -14.22 13.66
N GLU A 74 10.56 -15.16 13.07
CA GLU A 74 10.51 -16.56 13.48
C GLU A 74 11.87 -17.27 13.37
N HIS A 75 12.75 -16.77 12.49
CA HIS A 75 14.07 -17.37 12.25
C HIS A 75 15.18 -16.77 13.13
N LEU A 76 14.85 -15.98 14.16
CA LEU A 76 15.84 -15.38 15.05
C LEU A 76 16.65 -16.47 15.78
N ASP A 77 15.96 -17.47 16.32
CA ASP A 77 16.56 -18.56 17.09
C ASP A 77 17.53 -19.40 16.24
N ALA A 78 17.24 -19.53 14.94
CA ALA A 78 18.11 -20.25 14.00
C ALA A 78 19.49 -19.60 13.80
N PHE A 79 19.61 -18.30 14.08
CA PHE A 79 20.86 -17.54 13.98
C PHE A 79 21.43 -17.13 15.34
N GLU A 80 20.91 -17.67 16.44
CA GLU A 80 21.35 -17.33 17.81
C GLU A 80 21.20 -15.82 18.12
N GLY A 81 20.32 -15.11 17.41
CA GLY A 81 20.14 -13.66 17.54
C GLY A 81 21.30 -12.79 17.02
N ASP A 82 22.35 -13.38 16.44
CA ASP A 82 23.54 -12.64 15.99
C ASP A 82 23.45 -12.21 14.52
N LEU A 83 23.65 -10.91 14.28
CA LEU A 83 23.64 -10.33 12.94
C LEU A 83 24.86 -10.80 12.13
N GLN A 84 26.04 -10.94 12.74
CA GLN A 84 27.25 -11.33 12.02
C GLN A 84 27.16 -12.78 11.54
N LYS A 85 26.65 -13.68 12.39
CA LYS A 85 26.30 -15.05 12.01
C LYS A 85 25.40 -15.06 10.77
N PHE A 86 24.32 -14.28 10.77
CA PHE A 86 23.40 -14.17 9.63
C PHE A 86 24.12 -13.70 8.34
N LEU A 87 24.92 -12.63 8.43
CA LEU A 87 25.64 -12.08 7.27
C LEU A 87 26.59 -13.09 6.63
N ASN A 88 27.25 -13.92 7.44
CA ASN A 88 28.20 -14.94 6.99
C ASN A 88 27.51 -16.22 6.47
N THR A 89 26.26 -16.48 6.85
CA THR A 89 25.56 -17.69 6.42
C THR A 89 25.33 -17.76 4.91
N THR A 90 25.49 -18.96 4.35
CA THR A 90 25.24 -19.24 2.92
C THR A 90 23.88 -19.88 2.72
N SER A 91 23.39 -19.88 1.47
CA SER A 91 22.10 -20.49 1.10
C SER A 91 21.98 -21.97 1.51
N LYS A 92 23.08 -22.74 1.43
CA LYS A 92 23.08 -24.17 1.83
C LYS A 92 22.88 -24.32 3.34
N GLN A 93 23.57 -23.50 4.14
CA GLN A 93 23.42 -23.53 5.60
C GLN A 93 21.99 -23.16 6.02
N MET A 94 21.42 -22.12 5.42
CA MET A 94 20.02 -21.72 5.66
C MET A 94 19.01 -22.81 5.28
N LYS A 95 19.31 -23.63 4.25
CA LYS A 95 18.47 -24.78 3.90
C LYS A 95 18.54 -25.87 4.99
N ASN A 96 19.74 -26.13 5.52
CA ASN A 96 19.95 -27.14 6.56
C ASN A 96 19.29 -26.74 7.89
N MET A 97 19.24 -25.43 8.19
CA MET A 97 18.52 -24.88 9.35
C MET A 97 16.99 -24.92 9.21
N GLY A 98 16.45 -25.40 8.08
CA GLY A 98 15.01 -25.57 7.89
C GLY A 98 14.25 -24.35 7.36
N ILE A 99 14.94 -23.29 6.94
CA ILE A 99 14.29 -22.06 6.43
C ILE A 99 13.66 -22.34 5.05
N ASP A 100 12.40 -21.92 4.84
CA ASP A 100 11.71 -22.06 3.56
C ASP A 100 12.46 -21.37 2.40
N THR A 101 12.33 -21.92 1.19
CA THR A 101 12.99 -21.40 -0.02
C THR A 101 12.54 -19.99 -0.39
N SER A 102 11.29 -19.60 -0.11
CA SER A 102 10.81 -18.24 -0.34
C SER A 102 11.43 -17.24 0.63
N GLN A 103 11.44 -17.56 1.93
CA GLN A 103 12.05 -16.74 2.97
C GLN A 103 13.58 -16.65 2.79
N ARG A 104 14.26 -17.75 2.52
CA ARG A 104 15.71 -17.78 2.25
C ARG A 104 16.13 -16.88 1.10
N ARG A 105 15.41 -16.92 -0.04
CA ARG A 105 15.69 -16.03 -1.19
C ARG A 105 15.46 -14.56 -0.83
N TYR A 106 14.48 -14.27 0.01
CA TYR A 106 14.20 -12.92 0.48
C TYR A 106 15.30 -12.38 1.40
N LEU A 107 15.72 -13.19 2.38
CA LEU A 107 16.78 -12.87 3.32
C LEU A 107 18.11 -12.63 2.60
N LEU A 108 18.51 -13.51 1.67
CA LEU A 108 19.74 -13.33 0.90
C LEU A 108 19.72 -12.07 0.04
N ARG A 109 18.55 -11.71 -0.52
CA ARG A 109 18.39 -10.45 -1.26
C ARG A 109 18.59 -9.25 -0.34
N TRP A 110 18.02 -9.26 0.85
CA TRP A 110 18.18 -8.17 1.82
C TRP A 110 19.59 -8.11 2.40
N LYS A 111 20.21 -9.26 2.66
CA LYS A 111 21.61 -9.38 3.04
C LYS A 111 22.52 -8.65 2.05
N HIS A 112 22.35 -8.92 0.75
CA HIS A 112 23.11 -8.25 -0.30
C HIS A 112 22.85 -6.73 -0.33
N LYS A 113 21.60 -6.29 -0.16
CA LYS A 113 21.25 -4.86 -0.12
C LYS A 113 21.83 -4.14 1.10
N PHE A 114 21.84 -4.81 2.24
CA PHE A 114 22.35 -4.29 3.51
C PHE A 114 23.88 -4.15 3.47
N VAL A 115 24.60 -5.16 2.99
CA VAL A 115 26.06 -5.10 2.89
C VAL A 115 26.51 -3.98 1.97
N ASN A 116 25.84 -3.81 0.83
CA ASN A 116 26.17 -2.84 -0.20
C ASN A 116 25.48 -1.47 -0.04
N ASP A 117 24.72 -1.26 1.04
CA ASP A 117 24.03 0.02 1.31
C ASP A 117 23.12 0.54 0.17
N LEU A 118 22.49 -0.38 -0.57
CA LEU A 118 21.75 -0.05 -1.79
C LEU A 118 20.36 0.57 -1.53
N GLU A 119 19.69 0.13 -0.47
CA GLU A 119 18.32 0.56 -0.14
C GLU A 119 18.13 0.59 1.39
N PRO A 120 17.34 1.55 1.91
CA PRO A 120 16.95 1.55 3.32
C PRO A 120 16.06 0.32 3.63
N LEU A 121 16.29 -0.31 4.78
CA LEU A 121 15.71 -1.58 5.20
C LEU A 121 14.18 -1.59 5.26
N ARG A 122 13.48 -2.12 4.25
CA ARG A 122 12.02 -2.09 4.21
C ARG A 122 11.28 -3.35 3.85
N GLU A 123 10.06 -3.47 4.35
CA GLU A 123 9.21 -4.57 3.92
C GLU A 123 8.76 -4.35 2.47
N HIS A 124 9.21 -5.25 1.58
CA HIS A 124 8.62 -5.37 0.26
C HIS A 124 7.38 -6.25 0.38
N LYS A 125 6.18 -5.69 0.50
CA LYS A 125 4.96 -6.50 0.66
C LYS A 125 4.68 -7.38 -0.56
N ARG A 126 4.15 -8.59 -0.33
CA ARG A 126 3.66 -9.46 -1.41
C ARG A 126 2.31 -8.95 -1.90
N GLY A 127 2.07 -9.02 -3.21
CA GLY A 127 0.77 -8.68 -3.78
C GLY A 127 -0.32 -9.64 -3.27
N LYS A 128 -1.42 -9.09 -2.76
CA LYS A 128 -2.60 -9.86 -2.31
C LYS A 128 -3.72 -9.72 -3.33
N LYS A 129 -4.42 -10.81 -3.64
CA LYS A 129 -5.57 -10.78 -4.56
C LYS A 129 -6.78 -10.16 -3.86
N LYS A 130 -7.39 -9.14 -4.48
CA LYS A 130 -8.66 -8.57 -4.01
C LYS A 130 -9.83 -9.46 -4.40
N ASN A 131 -10.67 -9.85 -3.44
CA ASN A 131 -11.90 -10.65 -3.66
C ASN A 131 -11.70 -11.90 -4.55
N GLY A 132 -10.60 -12.64 -4.35
CA GLY A 132 -10.30 -13.87 -5.12
C GLY A 132 -9.68 -13.63 -6.51
N GLY A 133 -9.38 -12.37 -6.86
CA GLY A 133 -8.86 -11.98 -8.17
C GLY A 133 -9.98 -11.64 -9.17
N GLU A 134 -9.59 -11.21 -10.37
CA GLU A 134 -10.53 -10.66 -11.37
C GLU A 134 -11.64 -11.65 -11.75
N ARG A 135 -11.27 -12.89 -12.14
CA ARG A 135 -12.22 -13.91 -12.60
C ARG A 135 -13.25 -14.32 -11.54
N LYS A 136 -12.85 -14.39 -10.27
CA LYS A 136 -13.73 -14.86 -9.17
C LYS A 136 -14.41 -13.70 -8.41
N ALA A 137 -14.08 -12.45 -8.70
CA ALA A 137 -14.55 -11.30 -7.94
C ALA A 137 -16.08 -11.19 -7.88
N LYS A 138 -16.78 -11.42 -9.00
CA LYS A 138 -18.25 -11.31 -9.06
C LYS A 138 -18.92 -12.37 -8.16
N ALA A 139 -18.47 -13.62 -8.25
CA ALA A 139 -18.99 -14.71 -7.45
C ALA A 139 -18.73 -14.52 -5.95
N VAL A 140 -17.50 -14.13 -5.57
CA VAL A 140 -17.13 -13.87 -4.17
C VAL A 140 -17.95 -12.72 -3.59
N LYS A 141 -18.17 -11.64 -4.36
CA LYS A 141 -19.02 -10.51 -3.94
C LYS A 141 -20.47 -10.93 -3.77
N ALA A 142 -21.02 -11.70 -4.70
CA ALA A 142 -22.40 -12.18 -4.61
C ALA A 142 -22.61 -13.07 -3.39
N LYS A 143 -21.71 -14.03 -3.15
CA LYS A 143 -21.76 -14.90 -1.96
C LYS A 143 -21.74 -14.09 -0.66
N ARG A 144 -20.85 -13.09 -0.58
CA ARG A 144 -20.77 -12.20 0.60
C ARG A 144 -22.08 -11.43 0.83
N ARG A 145 -22.70 -10.90 -0.23
CA ARG A 145 -23.99 -10.19 -0.12
C ARG A 145 -25.11 -11.10 0.36
N LEU A 146 -25.20 -12.31 -0.18
CA LEU A 146 -26.21 -13.27 0.25
C LEU A 146 -26.06 -13.65 1.72
N GLN A 147 -24.82 -13.84 2.19
CA GLN A 147 -24.54 -14.09 3.61
C GLN A 147 -24.97 -12.91 4.49
N GLN A 148 -24.64 -11.68 4.10
CA GLN A 148 -25.05 -10.48 4.82
C GLN A 148 -26.57 -10.35 4.92
N MET A 149 -27.29 -10.59 3.81
CA MET A 149 -28.75 -10.56 3.80
C MET A 149 -29.36 -11.63 4.70
N GLN A 150 -28.75 -12.83 4.76
CA GLN A 150 -29.20 -13.89 5.66
C GLN A 150 -28.97 -13.52 7.13
N GLU A 151 -27.79 -13.01 7.46
CA GLU A 151 -27.47 -12.54 8.81
C GLU A 151 -28.37 -11.40 9.27
N GLU A 152 -28.71 -10.45 8.40
CA GLU A 152 -29.65 -9.36 8.70
C GLU A 152 -31.06 -9.88 8.98
N ARG A 153 -31.52 -10.84 8.17
CA ARG A 153 -32.82 -11.49 8.40
C ARG A 153 -32.84 -12.26 9.70
N GLU A 154 -31.80 -13.03 10.00
CA GLU A 154 -31.68 -13.78 11.25
C GLU A 154 -31.63 -12.83 12.44
N LYS A 155 -30.85 -11.74 12.36
CA LYS A 155 -30.80 -10.69 13.39
C LYS A 155 -32.16 -10.02 13.62
N TRP A 156 -32.88 -9.70 12.57
CA TRP A 156 -34.23 -9.15 12.69
C TRP A 156 -35.17 -10.15 13.39
N ALA A 157 -35.15 -11.41 12.95
CA ALA A 157 -35.97 -12.45 13.57
C ALA A 157 -35.61 -12.68 15.04
N THR A 158 -34.32 -12.63 15.40
CA THR A 158 -33.89 -12.74 16.80
C THR A 158 -34.34 -11.51 17.60
N GLN A 159 -34.24 -10.30 17.06
CA GLN A 159 -34.70 -9.08 17.72
C GLN A 159 -36.21 -9.10 17.95
N GLU A 160 -36.98 -9.55 16.96
CA GLU A 160 -38.42 -9.70 17.06
C GLU A 160 -38.79 -10.71 18.14
N LYS A 161 -38.13 -11.87 18.16
CA LYS A 161 -38.31 -12.88 19.22
C LYS A 161 -37.93 -12.35 20.60
N GLU A 162 -36.83 -11.62 20.71
CA GLU A 162 -36.41 -11.00 21.97
C GLU A 162 -37.40 -9.92 22.45
N ALA A 163 -38.04 -9.19 21.54
CA ALA A 163 -39.07 -8.21 21.88
C ALA A 163 -40.38 -8.87 22.34
N GLU A 164 -40.76 -10.01 21.72
CA GLU A 164 -41.86 -10.86 22.21
C GLU A 164 -41.58 -11.35 23.63
N ASP A 165 -40.39 -11.92 23.87
CA ASP A 165 -40.01 -12.46 25.18
C ASP A 165 -40.00 -11.39 26.28
N LYS A 166 -39.71 -10.13 25.92
CA LYS A 166 -39.77 -8.98 26.84
C LYS A 166 -41.18 -8.40 27.02
N GLY A 167 -42.14 -8.79 26.19
CA GLY A 167 -43.51 -8.25 26.20
C GLY A 167 -43.62 -6.82 25.67
N GLU A 168 -42.61 -6.32 24.95
CA GLU A 168 -42.56 -4.97 24.38
C GLU A 168 -43.04 -4.91 22.91
N ARG A 169 -43.50 -6.05 22.37
CA ARG A 169 -44.02 -6.10 21.00
C ARG A 169 -45.43 -5.50 20.96
N ASP A 170 -45.50 -4.22 20.62
CA ASP A 170 -46.75 -3.55 20.28
C ASP A 170 -47.38 -4.24 19.04
N PHE A 171 -48.56 -4.84 19.24
CA PHE A 171 -49.33 -5.55 18.22
C PHE A 171 -50.25 -4.61 17.44
#